data_AF-A0A427UAG6-F1
#
_entry.id   AF-A0A427UAG6-F1
#
_cell.length_a   1.000
_cell.length_b   1.000
_cell.length_c   1.000
_cell.angle_alpha   90.00
_cell.angle_beta   90.00
_cell.angle_gamma   90.00
#
_symmetry.space_group_name_H-M   'P 1'
#
loop_
_entity.id
_entity.type
_entity.pdbx_description
1 polymer ?
#
loop_
_entity_poly.entity_id
_entity_poly.type
_entity_poly.pdbx_seq_one_letter_code
_entity_poly.pdbx_strand_id
1 'polypeptide(L)'
;MRAGPGLGNIGPEQGDYNQVVKGGGHGNYRNIVVAPNSVQEMCDLTIKAFDLSTKYRNPVVVLADGVLGQMVEPLKFPEKVVKPEIDTSWAVCGNKETYQNLVTSIFLDFDELEEFNYELQEKYETIKKREVDVDEYMMDDAEIVLVSYGISSRICRSAVELARKEGIKAGLFRPITLFPFPEKELAELAGKGVNFISVEMSNGQLMDDIKLATCCKKPVELVNRMGGNLITMDQVLGKIREVAGKEE
;
A
#
# COMPACT_ATOMS: atom_id res chain seq x y z
N MET A 1 10.21 -4.10 -6.03
CA MET A 1 10.33 -2.89 -6.86
C MET A 1 11.79 -2.47 -6.92
N ARG A 2 12.27 -2.14 -8.11
CA ARG A 2 13.62 -1.64 -8.38
C ARG A 2 13.51 -0.34 -9.16
N ALA A 3 14.59 0.42 -9.28
CA ALA A 3 14.57 1.68 -10.00
C ALA A 3 14.18 1.50 -11.47
N GLY A 4 13.20 2.28 -11.92
CA GLY A 4 12.81 2.44 -13.32
C GLY A 4 13.27 3.79 -13.91
N PRO A 5 12.74 4.20 -15.09
CA PRO A 5 11.91 3.43 -16.02
C PRO A 5 12.73 2.51 -16.95
N GLY A 6 12.04 1.68 -17.74
CA GLY A 6 12.67 0.78 -18.73
C GLY A 6 13.54 -0.29 -18.07
N LEU A 7 14.80 -0.43 -18.52
CA LEU A 7 15.74 -1.33 -17.86
C LEU A 7 16.10 -0.83 -16.45
N GLY A 8 16.15 0.49 -16.24
CA GLY A 8 16.47 1.10 -14.96
C GLY A 8 17.87 0.74 -14.44
N ASN A 9 18.00 0.59 -13.12
CA ASN A 9 19.22 0.08 -12.47
C ASN A 9 18.87 -0.97 -11.39
N ILE A 10 19.87 -1.42 -10.62
CA ILE A 10 19.69 -2.44 -9.57
C ILE A 10 19.27 -1.87 -8.21
N GLY A 11 19.27 -0.54 -8.08
CA GLY A 11 18.92 0.16 -6.87
C GLY A 11 17.43 0.04 -6.54
N PRO A 12 17.06 0.20 -5.26
CA PRO A 12 15.68 0.10 -4.81
C PRO A 12 14.87 1.34 -5.16
N GLU A 13 13.58 1.17 -5.45
CA GLU A 13 12.65 2.29 -5.69
C GLU A 13 11.22 1.88 -5.34
N GLN A 14 10.34 2.85 -5.16
CA GLN A 14 8.91 2.71 -4.91
C GLN A 14 8.06 3.25 -6.09
N GLY A 15 8.65 3.28 -7.29
CA GLY A 15 8.06 3.89 -8.50
C GLY A 15 6.95 3.09 -9.18
N ASP A 16 6.68 1.85 -8.75
CA ASP A 16 5.64 0.98 -9.34
C ASP A 16 4.27 1.15 -8.65
N TYR A 17 4.14 2.05 -7.67
CA TYR A 17 2.92 2.26 -6.88
C TYR A 17 1.68 2.42 -7.75
N ASN A 18 1.67 3.38 -8.68
CA ASN A 18 0.51 3.67 -9.52
C ASN A 18 0.16 2.48 -10.42
N GLN A 19 1.17 1.84 -11.03
CA GLN A 19 0.92 0.68 -11.89
C GLN A 19 0.22 -0.45 -11.12
N VAL A 20 0.56 -0.64 -9.85
CA VAL A 20 0.05 -1.73 -9.03
C VAL A 20 -1.27 -1.38 -8.33
N VAL A 21 -1.37 -0.17 -7.78
CA VAL A 21 -2.52 0.31 -6.98
C VAL A 21 -3.64 0.84 -7.88
N LYS A 22 -3.29 1.58 -8.95
CA LYS A 22 -4.28 2.16 -9.87
C LYS A 22 -4.63 1.25 -11.04
N GLY A 23 -3.78 0.27 -11.34
CA GLY A 23 -3.92 -0.64 -12.48
C GLY A 23 -2.87 -0.33 -13.55
N GLY A 24 -2.37 -1.39 -14.18
CA GLY A 24 -1.30 -1.35 -15.19
C GLY A 24 -1.69 -1.99 -16.52
N GLY A 25 -2.93 -2.47 -16.64
CA GLY A 25 -3.51 -3.09 -17.82
C GLY A 25 -4.86 -2.47 -18.20
N HIS A 26 -5.62 -3.15 -19.06
CA HIS A 26 -6.92 -2.68 -19.55
C HIS A 26 -8.08 -3.12 -18.63
N GLY A 27 -9.14 -2.31 -18.58
CA GLY A 27 -10.41 -2.63 -17.91
C GLY A 27 -10.57 -2.00 -16.52
N ASN A 28 -11.78 -2.13 -15.97
CA ASN A 28 -12.18 -1.52 -14.69
C ASN A 28 -11.81 -2.38 -13.49
N TYR A 29 -10.61 -2.97 -13.51
CA TYR A 29 -10.18 -3.93 -12.50
C TYR A 29 -9.39 -3.27 -11.36
N ARG A 30 -9.29 -3.98 -10.24
CA ARG A 30 -8.42 -3.65 -9.11
C ARG A 30 -7.74 -4.90 -8.58
N ASN A 31 -6.49 -4.75 -8.19
CA ASN A 31 -5.75 -5.76 -7.42
C ASN A 31 -5.74 -5.35 -5.96
N ILE A 32 -5.83 -6.30 -5.04
CA ILE A 32 -5.54 -6.02 -3.62
C ILE A 32 -4.03 -5.84 -3.51
N VAL A 33 -3.56 -4.82 -2.80
CA VAL A 33 -2.14 -4.49 -2.72
C VAL A 33 -1.75 -4.32 -1.26
N VAL A 34 -0.83 -5.14 -0.78
CA VAL A 34 -0.27 -5.06 0.57
C VAL A 34 1.22 -4.76 0.51
N ALA A 35 1.72 -3.94 1.43
CA ALA A 35 3.08 -3.42 1.39
C ALA A 35 3.85 -3.70 2.69
N PRO A 36 4.68 -4.75 2.73
CA PRO A 36 5.48 -5.06 3.92
C PRO A 36 6.55 -4.00 4.13
N ASN A 37 6.85 -3.68 5.39
CA ASN A 37 8.04 -2.91 5.75
C ASN A 37 9.17 -3.75 6.35
N SER A 38 8.99 -5.06 6.53
CA SER A 38 9.96 -5.93 7.21
C SER A 38 10.04 -7.33 6.64
N VAL A 39 11.11 -8.06 6.96
CA VAL A 39 11.22 -9.49 6.60
C VAL A 39 10.12 -10.31 7.28
N GLN A 40 9.76 -9.97 8.51
CA GLN A 40 8.62 -10.56 9.21
C GLN A 40 7.31 -10.32 8.45
N GLU A 41 7.02 -9.07 8.09
CA GLU A 41 5.82 -8.73 7.33
C GLU A 41 5.83 -9.33 5.92
N MET A 42 6.99 -9.49 5.27
CA MET A 42 7.06 -10.22 4.01
C MET A 42 6.55 -11.65 4.16
N CYS A 43 6.84 -12.32 5.28
CA CYS A 43 6.30 -13.64 5.59
C CYS A 43 4.79 -13.57 5.86
N ASP A 44 4.36 -12.71 6.78
CA ASP A 44 2.98 -12.65 7.25
C ASP A 44 2.01 -12.17 6.16
N LEU A 45 2.39 -11.13 5.41
CA LEU A 45 1.56 -10.58 4.34
C LEU A 45 1.52 -11.50 3.11
N THR A 46 2.52 -12.37 2.91
CA THR A 46 2.43 -13.40 1.87
C THR A 46 1.35 -14.42 2.22
N ILE A 47 1.26 -14.84 3.48
CA ILE A 47 0.19 -15.74 3.95
C ILE A 47 -1.17 -15.04 3.77
N LYS A 48 -1.28 -13.80 4.26
CA LYS A 48 -2.49 -12.98 4.11
C LYS A 48 -2.88 -12.81 2.63
N ALA A 49 -1.93 -12.68 1.71
CA ALA A 49 -2.20 -12.55 0.28
C ALA A 49 -2.86 -13.81 -0.32
N PHE A 50 -2.43 -15.00 0.09
CA PHE A 50 -3.11 -16.25 -0.31
C PHE A 50 -4.53 -16.33 0.23
N ASP A 51 -4.75 -15.93 1.49
CA ASP A 51 -6.09 -15.90 2.10
C ASP A 51 -7.01 -14.92 1.35
N LEU A 52 -6.53 -13.70 1.08
CA LEU A 52 -7.28 -12.66 0.38
C LEU A 52 -7.58 -13.07 -1.07
N SER A 53 -6.60 -13.65 -1.78
CA SER A 53 -6.79 -14.07 -3.16
C SER A 53 -7.86 -15.15 -3.30
N THR A 54 -7.88 -16.11 -2.37
CA THR A 54 -8.87 -17.18 -2.32
C THR A 54 -10.23 -16.63 -1.93
N LYS A 55 -10.31 -15.86 -0.84
CA LYS A 55 -11.54 -15.28 -0.29
C LYS A 55 -12.30 -14.45 -1.32
N TYR A 56 -11.60 -13.62 -2.08
CA TYR A 56 -12.20 -12.70 -3.03
C TYR A 56 -12.14 -13.17 -4.49
N ARG A 57 -11.46 -14.29 -4.79
CA ARG A 57 -11.14 -14.69 -6.17
C ARG A 57 -10.62 -13.49 -6.96
N ASN A 58 -9.57 -12.86 -6.41
CA ASN A 58 -8.99 -11.64 -6.94
C ASN A 58 -7.46 -11.68 -6.83
N PRO A 59 -6.71 -11.14 -7.81
CA PRO A 59 -5.26 -11.03 -7.66
C PRO A 59 -4.89 -10.16 -6.45
N VAL A 60 -3.84 -10.58 -5.75
CA VAL A 60 -3.23 -9.85 -4.63
C VAL A 60 -1.75 -9.66 -4.93
N VAL A 61 -1.25 -8.45 -4.72
CA VAL A 61 0.14 -8.08 -4.94
C VAL A 61 0.79 -7.74 -3.60
N VAL A 62 1.89 -8.42 -3.28
CA VAL A 62 2.77 -8.06 -2.17
C VAL A 62 3.84 -7.11 -2.72
N LEU A 63 3.66 -5.81 -2.46
CA LEU A 63 4.49 -4.75 -3.03
C LEU A 63 5.69 -4.44 -2.13
N ALA A 64 6.73 -5.26 -2.24
CA ALA A 64 8.03 -5.02 -1.59
C ALA A 64 9.01 -4.26 -2.50
N ASP A 65 10.03 -3.64 -1.93
CA ASP A 65 11.11 -2.95 -2.64
C ASP A 65 12.46 -3.69 -2.54
N GLY A 66 13.44 -3.23 -3.33
CA GLY A 66 14.76 -3.86 -3.41
C GLY A 66 15.57 -3.80 -2.12
N VAL A 67 15.28 -2.87 -1.18
CA VAL A 67 15.93 -2.86 0.12
C VAL A 67 15.49 -4.08 0.91
N LEU A 68 14.17 -4.28 1.02
CA LEU A 68 13.60 -5.43 1.73
C LEU A 68 14.00 -6.75 1.07
N GLY A 69 14.03 -6.81 -0.26
CA GLY A 69 14.43 -8.02 -0.99
C GLY A 69 15.87 -8.47 -0.75
N GLN A 70 16.74 -7.59 -0.23
CA GLN A 70 18.14 -7.90 0.11
C GLN A 70 18.40 -7.88 1.62
N MET A 71 17.40 -7.51 2.43
CA MET A 71 17.54 -7.37 3.87
C MET A 71 17.52 -8.73 4.56
N VAL A 72 18.33 -8.87 5.61
CA VAL A 72 18.35 -10.06 6.48
C VAL A 72 17.94 -9.64 7.88
N GLU A 73 16.82 -10.19 8.36
CA GLU A 73 16.32 -9.97 9.72
C GLU A 73 15.86 -11.30 10.31
N PRO A 74 15.89 -11.47 11.64
CA PRO A 74 15.21 -12.57 12.27
C PRO A 74 13.71 -12.49 12.00
N LEU A 75 13.09 -13.64 11.70
CA LEU A 75 11.64 -13.77 11.60
C LEU A 75 11.17 -14.96 12.41
N LYS A 76 9.95 -14.87 12.94
CA LYS A 76 9.24 -15.95 13.60
C LYS A 76 8.17 -16.48 12.65
N PHE A 77 8.28 -17.75 12.28
CA PHE A 77 7.22 -18.43 11.55
C PHE A 77 5.97 -18.60 12.42
N PRO A 78 4.76 -18.58 11.83
CA PRO A 78 3.55 -18.95 12.55
C PRO A 78 3.67 -20.37 13.08
N GLU A 79 3.27 -20.57 14.34
CA GLU A 79 3.37 -21.87 15.02
C GLU A 79 2.38 -22.90 14.47
N LYS A 80 1.31 -22.44 13.82
CA LYS A 80 0.25 -23.28 13.25
C LYS A 80 0.21 -23.11 11.74
N VAL A 81 0.28 -24.25 11.04
CA VAL A 81 -0.01 -24.29 9.61
C VAL A 81 -1.53 -24.22 9.44
N VAL A 82 -2.00 -23.16 8.78
CA VAL A 82 -3.38 -23.06 8.34
C VAL A 82 -3.50 -23.80 7.01
N LYS A 83 -4.39 -24.80 6.94
CA LYS A 83 -4.78 -25.40 5.66
C LYS A 83 -6.01 -24.65 5.16
N PRO A 84 -5.91 -23.88 4.06
CA PRO A 84 -7.07 -23.17 3.56
C PRO A 84 -8.08 -24.18 3.00
N GLU A 85 -9.35 -23.99 3.35
CA GLU A 85 -10.46 -24.60 2.62
C GLU A 85 -10.71 -23.74 1.38
N ILE A 86 -10.29 -24.22 0.22
CA ILE A 86 -10.47 -23.53 -1.04
C ILE A 86 -11.72 -24.09 -1.70
N ASP A 87 -12.71 -23.23 -1.97
CA ASP A 87 -13.80 -23.58 -2.85
C ASP A 87 -13.27 -23.77 -4.27
N THR A 88 -13.29 -25.01 -4.75
CA THR A 88 -12.86 -25.40 -6.08
C THR A 88 -14.02 -25.69 -7.02
N SER A 89 -15.27 -25.39 -6.62
CA SER A 89 -16.47 -25.66 -7.43
C SER A 89 -16.44 -24.97 -8.80
N TRP A 90 -15.76 -23.83 -8.91
CA TRP A 90 -15.58 -23.05 -10.13
C TRP A 90 -14.36 -23.47 -10.97
N ALA A 91 -13.46 -24.28 -10.41
CA ALA A 91 -12.17 -24.56 -11.03
C ALA A 91 -12.30 -25.53 -12.21
N VAL A 92 -11.43 -25.39 -13.21
CA VAL A 92 -11.31 -26.35 -14.33
C VAL A 92 -10.13 -27.27 -14.03
N CYS A 93 -10.41 -28.52 -13.63
CA CYS A 93 -9.39 -29.47 -13.17
C CYS A 93 -9.07 -30.58 -14.18
N GLY A 94 -9.62 -30.52 -15.40
CA GLY A 94 -9.35 -31.51 -16.45
C GLY A 94 -9.95 -32.89 -16.17
N ASN A 95 -11.02 -32.96 -15.36
CA ASN A 95 -11.75 -34.19 -15.02
C ASN A 95 -13.22 -34.09 -15.41
N LYS A 96 -13.95 -35.21 -15.32
CA LYS A 96 -15.34 -35.30 -15.77
C LYS A 96 -16.26 -34.36 -14.99
N GLU A 97 -15.97 -34.18 -13.72
CA GLU A 97 -16.75 -33.40 -12.77
C GLU A 97 -16.69 -31.89 -13.06
N THR A 98 -15.57 -31.39 -13.59
CA THR A 98 -15.34 -29.95 -13.84
C THR A 98 -15.42 -29.54 -15.31
N TYR A 99 -15.74 -30.46 -16.24
CA TYR A 99 -15.79 -30.14 -17.67
C TYR A 99 -16.82 -29.07 -18.06
N GLN A 100 -17.85 -28.85 -17.24
CA GLN A 100 -18.87 -27.83 -17.50
C GLN A 100 -18.45 -26.44 -17.00
N ASN A 101 -17.40 -26.34 -16.19
CA ASN A 101 -16.93 -25.06 -15.68
C ASN A 101 -16.25 -24.27 -16.81
N LEU A 102 -16.61 -22.99 -16.93
CA LEU A 102 -16.00 -22.07 -17.89
C LEU A 102 -15.48 -20.84 -17.15
N VAL A 103 -14.16 -20.63 -17.24
CA VAL A 103 -13.51 -19.39 -16.78
C VAL A 103 -13.02 -18.66 -18.03
N THR A 104 -13.70 -17.57 -18.39
CA THR A 104 -13.41 -16.79 -19.59
C THR A 104 -13.43 -15.31 -19.30
N SER A 105 -12.63 -14.56 -20.06
CA SER A 105 -12.66 -13.09 -20.11
C SER A 105 -13.23 -12.57 -21.43
N ILE A 106 -13.91 -13.42 -22.19
CA ILE A 106 -14.49 -13.10 -23.50
C ILE A 106 -15.99 -12.94 -23.35
N PHE A 107 -16.46 -11.72 -23.51
CA PHE A 107 -17.87 -11.34 -23.57
C PHE A 107 -18.07 -10.61 -24.90
N LEU A 108 -18.92 -11.17 -25.77
CA LEU A 108 -19.20 -10.59 -27.09
C LEU A 108 -20.41 -9.66 -27.07
N ASP A 109 -21.33 -9.91 -26.15
CA ASP A 109 -22.48 -9.05 -25.88
C ASP A 109 -22.06 -7.91 -24.92
N PHE A 110 -22.55 -6.71 -25.21
CA PHE A 110 -22.17 -5.52 -24.44
C PHE A 110 -22.84 -5.48 -23.07
N ASP A 111 -24.08 -5.94 -22.95
CA ASP A 111 -24.84 -5.91 -21.71
C ASP A 111 -24.29 -6.97 -20.74
N GLU A 112 -23.93 -8.16 -21.24
CA GLU A 112 -23.25 -9.19 -20.43
C GLU A 112 -21.91 -8.70 -19.85
N LEU A 113 -21.11 -7.99 -20.65
CA LEU A 113 -19.84 -7.44 -20.18
C LEU A 113 -20.07 -6.31 -19.16
N GLU A 114 -21.11 -5.50 -19.34
CA GLU A 114 -21.47 -4.43 -18.42
C GLU A 114 -21.89 -5.00 -17.05
N GLU A 115 -22.77 -5.99 -17.04
CA GLU A 115 -23.21 -6.68 -15.83
C GLU A 115 -22.02 -7.28 -15.07
N PHE A 116 -21.12 -7.98 -15.78
CA PHE A 116 -19.90 -8.50 -15.18
C PHE A 116 -19.01 -7.39 -14.57
N ASN A 117 -18.92 -6.22 -15.20
CA ASN A 117 -18.19 -5.09 -14.64
C ASN A 117 -18.84 -4.56 -13.36
N TYR A 118 -20.17 -4.49 -13.28
CA TYR A 118 -20.87 -4.10 -12.05
C TYR A 118 -20.63 -5.10 -10.92
N GLU A 119 -20.68 -6.41 -11.19
CA GLU A 119 -20.33 -7.43 -10.19
C GLU A 119 -18.90 -7.25 -9.64
N LEU A 120 -17.94 -6.93 -10.52
CA LEU A 120 -16.58 -6.62 -10.09
C LEU A 120 -16.52 -5.36 -9.21
N GLN A 121 -17.26 -4.30 -9.55
CA GLN A 121 -17.30 -3.08 -8.73
C GLN A 121 -17.89 -3.34 -7.33
N GLU A 122 -18.96 -4.13 -7.23
CA GLU A 122 -19.55 -4.52 -5.94
C GLU A 122 -18.55 -5.33 -5.08
N LYS A 123 -17.81 -6.23 -5.73
CA LYS A 123 -16.72 -6.97 -5.07
C LYS A 123 -15.64 -6.03 -4.54
N TYR A 124 -15.21 -5.05 -5.34
CA TYR A 124 -14.20 -4.07 -4.92
C TYR A 124 -14.69 -3.18 -3.79
N GLU A 125 -15.96 -2.79 -3.79
CA GLU A 125 -16.55 -2.03 -2.69
C GLU A 125 -16.61 -2.86 -1.39
N THR A 126 -16.88 -4.16 -1.51
CA THR A 126 -16.81 -5.07 -0.36
C THR A 126 -15.38 -5.17 0.20
N ILE A 127 -14.39 -5.29 -0.68
CA ILE A 127 -12.98 -5.29 -0.30
C ILE A 127 -12.60 -3.98 0.39
N LYS A 128 -13.00 -2.82 -0.17
CA LYS A 128 -12.77 -1.49 0.41
C LYS A 128 -13.29 -1.34 1.84
N LYS A 129 -14.41 -1.98 2.17
CA LYS A 129 -14.98 -1.91 3.50
C LYS A 129 -14.29 -2.81 4.52
N ARG A 130 -13.57 -3.85 4.08
CA ARG A 130 -13.14 -4.96 4.93
C ARG A 130 -11.63 -5.13 5.05
N GLU A 131 -10.88 -4.70 4.04
CA GLU A 131 -9.45 -5.06 3.90
C GLU A 131 -8.51 -3.86 4.00
N VAL A 132 -9.00 -2.71 4.49
CA VAL A 132 -8.15 -1.59 4.89
C VAL A 132 -7.39 -1.98 6.14
N ASP A 133 -6.07 -1.80 6.11
CA ASP A 133 -5.17 -2.12 7.21
C ASP A 133 -4.08 -1.06 7.30
N VAL A 134 -3.88 -0.53 8.51
CA VAL A 134 -2.99 0.59 8.78
C VAL A 134 -2.23 0.34 10.08
N ASP A 135 -1.01 0.83 10.12
CA ASP A 135 -0.15 0.85 11.31
C ASP A 135 0.12 2.31 11.68
N GLU A 136 -0.34 2.68 12.87
CA GLU A 136 -0.27 4.04 13.38
C GLU A 136 0.76 4.12 14.51
N TYR A 137 1.55 5.19 14.51
CA TYR A 137 2.56 5.42 15.53
C TYR A 137 2.55 6.87 16.00
N MET A 138 2.34 7.06 17.31
CA MET A 138 2.29 8.37 17.98
C MET A 138 1.27 9.34 17.32
N MET A 139 0.04 8.86 17.08
CA MET A 139 -1.01 9.60 16.36
C MET A 139 -2.00 10.35 17.25
N ASP A 140 -2.06 10.05 18.56
CA ASP A 140 -3.10 10.56 19.47
C ASP A 140 -3.22 12.10 19.50
N ASP A 141 -2.07 12.78 19.47
CA ASP A 141 -1.94 14.24 19.53
C ASP A 141 -1.19 14.82 18.34
N ALA A 142 -1.03 14.06 17.25
CA ALA A 142 -0.22 14.45 16.11
C ALA A 142 -0.81 15.68 15.38
N GLU A 143 0.02 16.71 15.20
CA GLU A 143 -0.28 17.90 14.39
C GLU A 143 0.37 17.82 13.00
N ILE A 144 1.44 17.04 12.88
CA ILE A 144 2.12 16.72 11.62
C ILE A 144 2.07 15.21 11.44
N VAL A 145 1.57 14.73 10.32
CA VAL A 145 1.41 13.30 10.02
C VAL A 145 2.25 12.94 8.82
N LEU A 146 3.23 12.06 9.03
CA LEU A 146 3.97 11.42 7.96
C LEU A 146 3.15 10.26 7.43
N VAL A 147 2.98 10.20 6.11
CA VAL A 147 2.34 9.07 5.44
C VAL A 147 3.38 8.39 4.56
N SER A 148 3.61 7.11 4.81
CA SER A 148 4.66 6.33 4.14
C SER A 148 4.34 4.85 4.18
N TYR A 149 4.83 4.07 3.23
CA TYR A 149 4.62 2.62 3.16
C TYR A 149 5.94 1.88 2.89
N GLY A 150 5.97 0.57 3.13
CA GLY A 150 7.16 -0.23 2.86
C GLY A 150 8.39 0.25 3.62
N ILE A 151 9.59 0.15 3.03
CA ILE A 151 10.84 0.47 3.75
C ILE A 151 10.93 1.92 4.24
N SER A 152 10.40 2.89 3.49
CA SER A 152 10.47 4.32 3.83
C SER A 152 9.75 4.64 5.15
N SER A 153 8.72 3.87 5.50
CA SER A 153 7.99 3.99 6.77
C SER A 153 8.88 3.76 8.00
N ARG A 154 9.92 2.93 7.89
CA ARG A 154 10.85 2.69 9.02
C ARG A 154 11.68 3.92 9.36
N ILE A 155 12.15 4.61 8.32
CA ILE A 155 12.91 5.86 8.49
C ILE A 155 12.00 6.93 9.10
N CYS A 156 10.74 6.98 8.66
CA CYS A 156 9.74 7.86 9.24
C CYS A 156 9.51 7.60 10.72
N ARG A 157 9.46 6.33 11.14
CA ARG A 157 9.28 5.97 12.56
C ARG A 157 10.41 6.55 13.42
N SER A 158 11.67 6.37 13.01
CA SER A 158 12.82 6.94 13.71
C SER A 158 12.80 8.49 13.70
N ALA A 159 12.42 9.10 12.58
CA ALA A 159 12.33 10.55 12.46
C ALA A 159 11.23 11.13 13.38
N VAL A 160 10.08 10.44 13.50
CA VAL A 160 9.00 10.80 14.44
C VAL A 160 9.50 10.76 15.88
N GLU A 161 10.24 9.73 16.28
CA GLU A 161 10.80 9.64 17.65
C GLU A 161 11.73 10.80 17.99
N LEU A 162 12.57 11.21 17.03
CA LEU A 162 13.46 12.36 17.21
C LEU A 162 12.70 13.67 17.26
N ALA A 163 11.77 13.89 16.32
CA ALA A 163 10.91 15.07 16.31
C ALA A 163 10.12 15.21 17.62
N ARG A 164 9.64 14.09 18.17
CA ARG A 164 8.94 14.05 19.45
C ARG A 164 9.83 14.43 20.63
N LYS A 165 11.10 14.01 20.63
CA LYS A 165 12.11 14.47 21.63
C LYS A 165 12.36 15.97 21.54
N GLU A 166 12.19 16.57 20.36
CA GLU A 166 12.26 18.02 20.13
C GLU A 166 10.94 18.76 20.44
N GLY A 167 9.95 18.06 20.98
CA GLY A 167 8.63 18.61 21.32
C GLY A 167 7.76 18.93 20.10
N ILE A 168 8.06 18.36 18.93
CA ILE A 168 7.21 18.46 17.73
C ILE A 168 6.21 17.31 17.77
N LYS A 169 4.92 17.60 17.62
CA LYS A 169 3.86 16.59 17.63
C LYS A 169 3.72 15.88 16.29
N ALA A 170 4.75 15.11 15.92
CA ALA A 170 4.77 14.32 14.69
C ALA A 170 4.21 12.91 14.92
N GLY A 171 3.39 12.41 14.00
CA GLY A 171 2.90 11.03 13.97
C GLY A 171 3.25 10.34 12.66
N LEU A 172 3.21 9.02 12.65
CA LEU A 172 3.35 8.20 11.44
C LEU A 172 2.04 7.43 11.20
N PHE A 173 1.51 7.57 9.99
CA PHE A 173 0.40 6.81 9.47
C PHE A 173 0.90 5.94 8.32
N ARG A 174 0.98 4.62 8.53
CA ARG A 174 1.49 3.67 7.53
C ARG A 174 0.37 2.81 6.97
N PRO A 175 -0.06 3.01 5.73
CA PRO A 175 -0.92 2.05 5.06
C PRO A 175 -0.17 0.72 4.87
N ILE A 176 -0.67 -0.36 5.48
CA ILE A 176 -0.24 -1.74 5.19
C ILE A 176 -0.91 -2.20 3.89
N THR A 177 -2.19 -1.85 3.73
CA THR A 177 -2.92 -2.06 2.48
C THR A 177 -2.92 -0.76 1.64
N LEU A 178 -2.40 -0.83 0.42
CA LEU A 178 -2.35 0.29 -0.54
C LEU A 178 -3.56 0.30 -1.49
N PHE A 179 -4.13 -0.88 -1.79
CA PHE A 179 -5.50 -1.00 -2.28
C PHE A 179 -6.19 -2.13 -1.52
N PRO A 180 -7.34 -1.87 -0.87
CA PRO A 180 -8.00 -0.58 -0.75
C PRO A 180 -7.20 0.43 0.09
N PHE A 181 -7.19 1.69 -0.35
CA PHE A 181 -6.48 2.79 0.33
C PHE A 181 -7.32 3.33 1.51
N PRO A 182 -6.71 3.73 2.64
CA PRO A 182 -7.42 4.24 3.82
C PRO A 182 -7.92 5.69 3.63
N GLU A 183 -8.87 5.87 2.72
CA GLU A 183 -9.41 7.19 2.35
C GLU A 183 -10.14 7.86 3.52
N LYS A 184 -10.88 7.09 4.32
CA LYS A 184 -11.73 7.62 5.40
C LYS A 184 -10.89 8.13 6.56
N GLU A 185 -9.91 7.35 6.96
CA GLU A 185 -8.98 7.63 8.05
C GLU A 185 -8.19 8.90 7.76
N LEU A 186 -7.67 9.05 6.54
CA LEU A 186 -6.97 10.26 6.12
C LEU A 186 -7.91 11.47 6.00
N ALA A 187 -9.15 11.29 5.54
CA ALA A 187 -10.14 12.37 5.47
C ALA A 187 -10.52 12.91 6.87
N GLU A 188 -10.61 12.03 7.87
CA GLU A 188 -10.85 12.39 9.28
C GLU A 188 -9.68 13.16 9.87
N LEU A 189 -8.44 12.71 9.64
CA LEU A 189 -7.23 13.42 10.04
C LEU A 189 -7.16 14.82 9.41
N ALA A 190 -7.49 14.93 8.12
CA ALA A 190 -7.56 16.21 7.44
C ALA A 190 -8.66 17.12 8.02
N GLY A 191 -9.77 16.56 8.49
CA GLY A 191 -10.82 17.26 9.22
C GLY A 191 -10.35 17.86 10.56
N LYS A 192 -9.38 17.23 11.22
CA LYS A 192 -8.71 17.75 12.43
C LYS A 192 -7.69 18.84 12.12
N GLY A 193 -7.38 19.08 10.84
CA GLY A 193 -6.47 20.13 10.41
C GLY A 193 -4.99 19.79 10.58
N VAL A 194 -4.61 18.52 10.61
CA VAL A 194 -3.19 18.11 10.63
C VAL A 194 -2.48 18.48 9.32
N ASN A 195 -1.17 18.64 9.36
CA ASN A 195 -0.33 18.82 8.18
C ASN A 195 0.22 17.47 7.71
N PHE A 196 0.18 17.18 6.41
CA PHE A 196 0.62 15.89 5.88
C PHE A 196 1.98 15.99 5.18
N ILE A 197 2.82 14.99 5.39
CA ILE A 197 4.08 14.81 4.67
C ILE A 197 4.07 13.42 4.03
N SER A 198 4.03 13.34 2.69
CA SER A 198 4.29 12.09 1.97
C SER A 198 5.79 11.80 2.00
N VAL A 199 6.16 10.60 2.45
CA VAL A 199 7.56 10.15 2.44
C VAL A 199 7.67 8.87 1.62
N GLU A 200 8.28 8.96 0.45
CA GLU A 200 8.26 7.87 -0.54
C GLU A 200 9.47 7.89 -1.47
N MET A 201 9.93 6.71 -1.91
CA MET A 201 11.00 6.59 -2.91
C MET A 201 10.42 6.60 -4.33
N SER A 202 9.57 7.58 -4.62
CA SER A 202 8.87 7.74 -5.90
C SER A 202 8.77 9.23 -6.26
N ASN A 203 8.12 9.56 -7.37
CA ASN A 203 7.89 10.94 -7.82
C ASN A 203 6.64 11.60 -7.22
N GLY A 204 6.06 11.09 -6.13
CA GLY A 204 4.84 11.62 -5.53
C GLY A 204 3.60 10.74 -5.73
N GLN A 205 3.76 9.46 -6.05
CA GLN A 205 2.63 8.60 -6.39
C GLN A 205 1.70 8.34 -5.19
N LEU A 206 2.26 8.13 -3.99
CA LEU A 206 1.50 8.07 -2.75
C LEU A 206 0.93 9.45 -2.39
N MET A 207 1.71 10.51 -2.60
CA MET A 207 1.28 11.90 -2.35
C MET A 207 -0.03 12.23 -3.05
N ASP A 208 -0.22 11.77 -4.28
CA ASP A 208 -1.46 11.99 -5.03
C ASP A 208 -2.66 11.31 -4.36
N ASP A 209 -2.49 10.11 -3.81
CA ASP A 209 -3.55 9.42 -3.06
C ASP A 209 -3.88 10.09 -1.74
N ILE A 210 -2.87 10.62 -1.05
CA ILE A 210 -3.09 11.41 0.16
C ILE A 210 -3.88 12.68 -0.19
N LYS A 211 -3.52 13.40 -1.26
CA LYS A 211 -4.27 14.59 -1.70
C LYS A 211 -5.72 14.26 -2.02
N LEU A 212 -5.97 13.17 -2.75
CA LEU A 212 -7.31 12.74 -3.11
C LEU A 212 -8.13 12.35 -1.88
N ALA A 213 -7.57 11.52 -1.00
CA ALA A 213 -8.22 11.08 0.24
C ALA A 213 -8.55 12.25 1.18
N THR A 214 -7.67 13.26 1.24
CA THR A 214 -7.86 14.45 2.07
C THR A 214 -8.68 15.55 1.40
N CYS A 215 -9.19 15.29 0.17
CA CYS A 215 -9.90 16.25 -0.68
C CYS A 215 -9.12 17.56 -0.88
N CYS A 216 -7.79 17.49 -0.91
CA CYS A 216 -6.90 18.65 -1.04
C CYS A 216 -7.16 19.77 -0.01
N LYS A 217 -7.70 19.45 1.18
CA LYS A 217 -8.03 20.44 2.23
C LYS A 217 -6.82 21.28 2.65
N LYS A 218 -5.63 20.67 2.63
CA LYS A 218 -4.34 21.31 2.88
C LYS A 218 -3.31 20.79 1.89
N PRO A 219 -2.22 21.55 1.64
CA PRO A 219 -1.06 21.03 0.94
C PRO A 219 -0.53 19.77 1.64
N VAL A 220 -0.13 18.79 0.82
CA VAL A 220 0.66 17.63 1.26
C VAL A 220 2.10 17.96 0.88
N GLU A 221 3.01 17.92 1.83
CA GLU A 221 4.45 18.09 1.56
C GLU A 221 5.06 16.78 1.06
N LEU A 222 6.18 16.85 0.34
CA LEU A 222 6.86 15.67 -0.21
C LEU A 222 8.32 15.59 0.25
N VAL A 223 8.70 14.44 0.77
CA VAL A 223 10.11 14.05 0.94
C VAL A 223 10.34 12.80 0.09
N ASN A 224 11.12 12.94 -0.97
CA ASN A 224 11.34 11.84 -1.90
C ASN A 224 12.78 11.71 -2.40
N ARG A 225 13.05 10.50 -2.89
CA ARG A 225 14.26 10.14 -3.63
C ARG A 225 13.87 9.16 -4.75
N MET A 226 14.66 9.15 -5.81
CA MET A 226 14.43 8.33 -7.00
C MET A 226 15.76 7.78 -7.54
N GLY A 227 15.69 6.87 -8.51
CA GLY A 227 16.82 6.33 -9.24
C GLY A 227 17.69 5.36 -8.43
N GLY A 228 17.15 4.73 -7.40
CA GLY A 228 17.90 3.82 -6.51
C GLY A 228 18.42 4.47 -5.22
N ASN A 229 18.15 5.76 -5.01
CA ASN A 229 18.62 6.48 -3.83
C ASN A 229 17.67 6.31 -2.64
N LEU A 230 18.25 6.09 -1.46
CA LEU A 230 17.50 6.02 -0.21
C LEU A 230 17.24 7.41 0.36
N ILE A 231 16.08 7.57 0.98
CA ILE A 231 15.75 8.73 1.82
C ILE A 231 16.60 8.66 3.09
N THR A 232 17.15 9.79 3.54
CA THR A 232 17.88 9.85 4.81
C THR A 232 16.99 10.38 5.93
N MET A 233 17.35 10.04 7.16
CA MET A 233 16.66 10.53 8.36
C MET A 233 16.69 12.06 8.44
N ASP A 234 17.83 12.68 8.11
CA ASP A 234 17.98 14.15 8.14
C ASP A 234 17.06 14.86 7.16
N GLN A 235 16.81 14.28 5.98
CA GLN A 235 15.86 14.83 5.01
C GLN A 235 14.43 14.84 5.57
N VAL A 236 14.03 13.74 6.20
CA VAL A 236 12.69 13.61 6.80
C VAL A 236 12.56 14.55 8.01
N LEU A 237 13.54 14.55 8.91
CA LEU A 237 13.53 15.39 10.11
C LEU A 237 13.60 16.88 9.77
N GLY A 238 14.41 17.27 8.79
CA GLY A 238 14.48 18.63 8.27
C GLY A 238 13.11 19.12 7.78
N LYS A 239 12.40 18.30 6.99
CA LYS A 239 11.05 18.65 6.53
C LYS A 239 10.03 18.72 7.68
N ILE A 240 10.12 17.84 8.67
CA ILE A 240 9.26 17.93 9.87
C ILE A 240 9.46 19.28 10.59
N ARG A 241 10.72 19.70 10.78
CA ARG A 241 11.06 20.97 11.44
C ARG A 241 10.58 22.18 10.65
N GLU A 242 10.75 22.16 9.33
CA GLU A 242 10.25 23.18 8.41
C GLU A 242 8.72 23.34 8.55
N VAL A 243 7.96 22.23 8.48
CA VAL A 243 6.49 22.25 8.63
C VAL A 243 6.05 22.68 10.04
N ALA A 244 6.87 22.40 11.06
CA ALA A 244 6.63 22.84 12.44
C ALA A 244 6.96 24.32 12.68
N GLY A 245 7.53 25.04 11.69
CA GLY A 245 7.98 26.42 11.85
C GLY A 245 9.20 26.57 12.75
N LYS A 246 9.99 25.51 12.92
CA LYS A 246 11.25 25.50 13.67
C LYS A 246 12.42 25.44 12.68
N GLU A 247 12.68 26.53 11.96
CA GLU A 247 13.94 26.69 11.24
C GLU A 247 15.04 27.08 12.24
N GLU A 248 16.23 26.49 12.10
CA GLU A 248 17.47 26.99 12.72
C GLU A 248 17.97 28.25 12.00
#